data_AF-A0A2V8IHQ5-F1
#
_entry.id   AF-A0A2V8IHQ5-F1
#
_cell.length_a   1.000
_cell.length_b   1.000
_cell.length_c   1.000
_cell.angle_alpha   90.00
_cell.angle_beta   90.00
_cell.angle_gamma   90.00
#
_symmetry.space_group_name_H-M   'P 1'
#
loop_
_entity.id
_entity.type
_entity.pdbx_description
1 polymer ?
#
loop_
_entity_poly.entity_id
_entity_poly.type
_entity_poly.pdbx_seq_one_letter_code
_entity_poly.pdbx_strand_id
1 'polypeptide(L)'
;MKPDQASTGFPRIPGVTYTGFKTTRYLFNYGPNFYKTGIPTINPPLFAPPYQDNPANGPIYPSFVPKTDADGNDIAGIRLPEVQVPLATYTGWALRAAPHNDDGCEAAGQYIPFPKTKVDRIESADPRLSIEERYGNFETYAARFEQAVNDLVRRGILLPFDAERMLKKNLEDVRKRNLFSKK
;
A
#
# COMPACT_ATOMS: atom_id res chain seq x y z
N MET A 1 8.33 9.51 5.43
CA MET A 1 8.49 9.51 6.91
C MET A 1 9.01 8.17 7.41
N LYS A 2 9.27 8.03 8.71
CA LYS A 2 9.57 6.72 9.30
C LYS A 2 8.46 5.72 8.96
N PRO A 3 8.79 4.43 8.77
CA PRO A 3 7.82 3.42 8.34
C PRO A 3 6.89 2.93 9.45
N ASP A 4 6.93 3.49 10.66
CA ASP A 4 6.02 3.11 11.73
C ASP A 4 4.59 3.63 11.49
N GLN A 5 3.60 2.91 12.04
CA GLN A 5 2.18 3.19 11.81
C GLN A 5 1.77 4.62 12.19
N ALA A 6 2.32 5.14 13.29
CA ALA A 6 1.99 6.48 13.78
C ALA A 6 2.53 7.55 12.83
N SER A 7 3.77 7.38 12.37
CA SER A 7 4.37 8.27 11.39
C SER A 7 3.59 8.24 10.07
N THR A 8 3.31 7.07 9.50
CA THR A 8 2.63 6.95 8.19
C THR A 8 1.18 7.41 8.22
N GLY A 9 0.53 7.33 9.38
CA GLY A 9 -0.90 7.60 9.52
C GLY A 9 -1.77 6.42 9.09
N PHE A 10 -1.21 5.21 8.95
CA PHE A 10 -1.97 4.04 8.53
C PHE A 10 -3.02 3.68 9.59
N PRO A 11 -4.32 3.58 9.22
CA PRO A 11 -5.39 3.39 10.18
C PRO A 11 -5.29 2.03 10.88
N ARG A 12 -5.84 1.96 12.11
CA ARG A 12 -5.98 0.68 12.83
C ARG A 12 -7.17 -0.08 12.27
N ILE A 13 -6.93 -0.86 11.21
CA ILE A 13 -7.95 -1.71 10.60
C ILE A 13 -8.02 -3.04 11.37
N PRO A 14 -9.19 -3.44 11.88
CA PRO A 14 -9.37 -4.72 12.56
C PRO A 14 -8.90 -5.91 11.70
N GLY A 15 -8.11 -6.81 12.30
CA GLY A 15 -7.56 -7.98 11.61
C GLY A 15 -6.36 -7.70 10.69
N VAL A 16 -5.90 -6.45 10.57
CA VAL A 16 -4.72 -6.09 9.76
C VAL A 16 -3.53 -5.77 10.66
N THR A 17 -2.44 -6.49 10.47
CA THR A 17 -1.17 -6.22 11.16
C THR A 17 -0.32 -5.27 10.32
N TYR A 18 0.00 -4.09 10.86
CA TYR A 18 0.97 -3.16 10.31
C TYR A 18 2.21 -3.14 11.20
N THR A 19 3.32 -3.67 10.72
CA THR A 19 4.59 -3.73 11.48
C THR A 19 5.53 -2.58 11.19
N GLY A 20 5.35 -1.89 10.05
CA GLY A 20 6.36 -0.98 9.52
C GLY A 20 7.66 -1.70 9.13
N PHE A 21 7.60 -3.02 8.96
CA PHE A 21 8.76 -3.83 8.60
C PHE A 21 9.32 -3.34 7.27
N LYS A 22 10.64 -3.15 7.27
CA LYS A 22 11.42 -2.73 6.12
C LYS A 22 12.66 -3.59 6.04
N THR A 23 13.16 -3.80 4.84
CA THR A 23 14.49 -4.38 4.68
C THR A 23 15.54 -3.36 5.13
N THR A 24 16.39 -3.73 6.08
CA THR A 24 17.49 -2.87 6.53
C THR A 24 18.53 -2.73 5.43
N ARG A 25 19.04 -1.51 5.25
CA ARG A 25 20.11 -1.19 4.31
C ARG A 25 21.28 -0.64 5.10
N TYR A 26 22.36 -1.40 5.15
CA TYR A 26 23.59 -1.01 5.84
C TYR A 26 24.56 -0.35 4.87
N LEU A 27 25.34 0.59 5.40
CA LEU A 27 26.64 0.93 4.83
C LEU A 27 27.63 -0.17 5.23
N PHE A 28 27.76 -1.19 4.40
CA PHE A 28 28.61 -2.36 4.69
C PHE A 28 30.09 -2.01 4.71
N ASN A 29 30.84 -2.69 5.59
CA ASN A 29 32.30 -2.63 5.58
C ASN A 29 32.88 -3.67 4.60
N TYR A 30 33.33 -3.21 3.44
CA TYR A 30 34.02 -4.02 2.42
C TYR A 30 35.55 -4.03 2.58
N GLY A 31 36.07 -3.51 3.70
CA GLY A 31 37.49 -3.46 4.02
C GLY A 31 38.13 -2.07 3.86
N PRO A 32 39.38 -1.90 4.30
CA PRO A 32 40.08 -0.62 4.26
C PRO A 32 40.16 -0.06 2.83
N ASN A 33 40.00 1.26 2.69
CA ASN A 33 40.07 2.00 1.42
C ASN A 33 39.06 1.61 0.33
N PHE A 34 38.06 0.75 0.61
CA PHE A 34 37.04 0.39 -0.38
C PHE A 34 36.35 1.62 -0.99
N TYR A 35 35.87 2.55 -0.16
CA TYR A 35 35.19 3.76 -0.64
C TYR A 35 36.11 4.78 -1.35
N LYS A 36 37.42 4.51 -1.42
CA LYS A 36 38.38 5.30 -2.21
C LYS A 36 38.79 4.59 -3.50
N THR A 37 38.90 3.26 -3.47
CA THR A 37 39.50 2.46 -4.55
C THR A 37 38.49 1.62 -5.34
N GLY A 38 37.32 1.33 -4.76
CA GLY A 38 36.31 0.43 -5.32
C GLY A 38 36.66 -1.07 -5.23
N ILE A 39 37.82 -1.43 -4.67
CA ILE A 39 38.28 -2.83 -4.58
C ILE A 39 37.97 -3.38 -3.18
N PRO A 40 37.08 -4.38 -3.03
CA PRO A 40 36.77 -4.93 -1.71
C PRO A 40 37.87 -5.89 -1.25
N THR A 41 38.34 -5.71 -0.02
CA THR A 41 39.27 -6.65 0.64
C THR A 41 38.57 -7.56 1.65
N ILE A 42 37.31 -7.26 1.99
CA ILE A 42 36.41 -8.10 2.78
C ILE A 42 35.19 -8.41 1.90
N ASN A 43 35.07 -9.65 1.44
CA ASN A 43 33.96 -10.11 0.63
C ASN A 43 33.64 -11.60 0.91
N PRO A 44 32.44 -11.95 1.36
CA PRO A 44 31.31 -11.05 1.65
C PRO A 44 31.59 -10.15 2.87
N PRO A 45 30.88 -9.01 3.02
CA PRO A 45 30.88 -8.25 4.26
C PRO A 45 30.52 -9.13 5.45
N LEU A 46 31.13 -8.87 6.60
CA LEU A 46 30.76 -9.54 7.84
C LEU A 46 29.45 -8.96 8.37
N PHE A 47 28.49 -9.84 8.69
CA PHE A 47 27.23 -9.48 9.34
C PHE A 47 26.91 -10.50 10.44
N ALA A 48 26.37 -10.01 11.56
CA ALA A 48 25.98 -10.77 12.74
C ALA A 48 24.47 -10.72 12.93
N PRO A 49 23.83 -11.82 13.39
CA PRO A 49 22.45 -11.80 13.85
C PRO A 49 22.25 -10.86 15.07
N PRO A 50 21.07 -10.23 15.22
CA PRO A 50 19.97 -10.21 14.25
C PRO A 50 20.37 -9.43 12.99
N TYR A 51 19.86 -9.86 11.83
CA TYR A 51 20.26 -9.25 10.56
C TYR A 51 19.63 -7.88 10.32
N GLN A 52 18.42 -7.64 10.84
CA GLN A 52 17.70 -6.38 10.70
C GLN A 52 18.02 -5.44 11.87
N ASP A 53 18.13 -4.14 11.57
CA ASP A 53 18.31 -3.05 12.53
C ASP A 53 19.38 -3.29 13.62
N ASN A 54 20.49 -3.95 13.27
CA ASN A 54 21.62 -4.26 14.13
C ASN A 54 22.83 -3.35 13.84
N PRO A 55 23.13 -2.36 14.71
CA PRO A 55 24.24 -1.44 14.51
C PRO A 55 25.62 -2.11 14.41
N ALA A 56 25.78 -3.36 14.89
CA ALA A 56 27.03 -4.11 14.73
C ALA A 56 27.36 -4.41 13.25
N ASN A 57 26.35 -4.39 12.38
CA ASN A 57 26.49 -4.61 10.93
C ASN A 57 26.84 -3.31 10.17
N GLY A 58 27.00 -2.20 10.88
CA GLY A 58 27.38 -0.89 10.35
C GLY A 58 26.27 0.16 10.45
N PRO A 59 26.53 1.39 9.99
CA PRO A 59 25.53 2.44 9.91
C PRO A 59 24.34 2.04 9.04
N ILE A 60 23.13 2.40 9.46
CA ILE A 60 21.89 2.09 8.73
C ILE A 60 21.43 3.31 7.96
N TYR A 61 21.15 3.14 6.67
CA TYR A 61 20.51 4.17 5.87
C TYR A 61 19.05 4.36 6.32
N PRO A 62 18.61 5.60 6.59
CA PRO A 62 17.23 5.85 6.92
C PRO A 62 16.34 5.47 5.74
N SER A 63 15.27 4.73 6.00
CA SER A 63 14.24 4.44 5.01
C SER A 63 13.02 5.30 5.28
N PHE A 64 12.47 5.86 4.21
CA PHE A 64 11.28 6.68 4.27
C PHE A 64 10.18 6.12 3.38
N VAL A 65 8.95 6.16 3.89
CA VAL A 65 7.75 5.73 3.15
C VAL A 65 6.71 6.86 3.06
N PRO A 66 5.75 6.80 2.13
CA PRO A 66 4.66 7.77 2.01
C PRO A 66 3.74 7.86 3.24
N LYS A 67 3.03 8.98 3.36
CA LYS A 67 1.83 9.08 4.21
C LYS A 67 0.67 8.36 3.55
N THR A 68 -0.22 7.83 4.37
CA THR A 68 -1.54 7.39 3.93
C THR A 68 -2.63 8.39 4.28
N ASP A 69 -3.73 8.36 3.53
CA ASP A 69 -4.98 9.03 3.92
C ASP A 69 -5.71 8.26 5.02
N ALA A 70 -6.90 8.73 5.41
CA ALA A 70 -7.73 8.11 6.44
C ALA A 70 -8.15 6.67 6.08
N ASP A 71 -8.05 6.29 4.81
CA ASP A 71 -8.37 4.96 4.31
C ASP A 71 -7.15 4.06 4.24
N GLY A 72 -5.97 4.54 4.63
CA GLY A 72 -4.73 3.77 4.54
C GLY A 72 -4.17 3.68 3.12
N ASN A 73 -4.65 4.49 2.18
CA ASN A 73 -4.12 4.56 0.82
C ASN A 73 -3.04 5.65 0.73
N ASP A 74 -1.96 5.37 0.00
CA ASP A 74 -0.85 6.33 -0.15
C ASP A 74 -1.32 7.66 -0.78
N ILE A 75 -0.89 8.78 -0.18
CA ILE A 75 -1.21 10.14 -0.65
C ILE A 75 -0.27 10.58 -1.78
N ALA A 76 0.99 10.13 -1.72
CA ALA A 76 2.02 10.51 -2.68
C ALA A 76 1.92 9.71 -3.98
N GLY A 77 2.55 10.24 -5.03
CA GLY A 77 2.63 9.57 -6.32
C GLY A 77 1.38 9.75 -7.19
N ILE A 78 1.25 8.90 -8.20
CA ILE A 78 0.12 8.90 -9.12
C ILE A 78 -0.93 7.93 -8.57
N ARG A 79 -2.03 8.48 -8.07
CA ARG A 79 -3.18 7.66 -7.61
C ARG A 79 -3.96 7.18 -8.83
N LEU A 80 -3.97 5.87 -9.06
CA LEU A 80 -4.85 5.24 -10.04
C LEU A 80 -6.32 5.46 -9.67
N PRO A 81 -7.29 5.32 -10.60
CA PRO A 81 -8.70 5.57 -10.31
C PRO A 81 -9.24 4.74 -9.14
N GLU A 82 -8.77 3.51 -8.97
CA GLU A 82 -9.09 2.65 -7.83
C GLU A 82 -8.61 3.21 -6.49
N VAL A 83 -7.55 4.02 -6.49
CA VAL A 83 -7.02 4.67 -5.28
C VAL A 83 -7.69 6.03 -5.07
N GLN A 84 -8.12 6.70 -6.15
CA GLN A 84 -8.88 7.96 -6.07
C GLN A 84 -10.34 7.75 -5.63
N VAL A 85 -10.94 6.63 -6.05
CA VAL A 85 -12.32 6.22 -5.75
C VAL A 85 -12.31 4.83 -5.12
N PRO A 86 -11.77 4.69 -3.89
CA PRO A 86 -11.46 3.40 -3.31
C PRO A 86 -12.68 2.60 -2.89
N LEU A 87 -12.57 1.28 -3.08
CA LEU A 87 -13.45 0.25 -2.50
C LEU A 87 -12.72 -0.59 -1.43
N ALA A 88 -11.44 -0.29 -1.21
CA ALA A 88 -10.54 -0.97 -0.30
C ALA A 88 -9.36 -0.06 0.05
N THR A 89 -8.58 -0.49 1.04
CA THR A 89 -7.20 -0.05 1.20
C THR A 89 -6.33 -0.90 0.28
N TYR A 90 -5.51 -0.25 -0.54
CA TYR A 90 -4.54 -0.86 -1.43
C TYR A 90 -3.14 -0.56 -0.90
N THR A 91 -2.46 -1.58 -0.39
CA THR A 91 -1.11 -1.42 0.15
C THR A 91 -0.06 -1.94 -0.83
N GLY A 92 1.10 -1.26 -0.90
CA GLY A 92 2.29 -1.76 -1.60
C GLY A 92 3.11 -2.78 -0.80
N TRP A 93 2.56 -3.31 0.30
CA TRP A 93 3.24 -4.23 1.20
C TRP A 93 2.26 -5.29 1.71
N ALA A 94 2.77 -6.48 2.01
CA ALA A 94 2.06 -7.56 2.66
C ALA A 94 2.99 -8.29 3.63
N LEU A 95 2.41 -8.97 4.61
CA LEU A 95 3.11 -9.92 5.46
C LEU A 95 2.84 -11.34 4.94
N ARG A 96 3.75 -12.27 5.20
CA ARG A 96 3.49 -13.68 4.88
C ARG A 96 2.36 -14.23 5.74
N ALA A 97 1.75 -15.33 5.28
CA ALA A 97 0.84 -16.09 6.12
C ALA A 97 1.61 -16.79 7.27
N ALA A 98 0.88 -17.22 8.29
CA ALA A 98 1.43 -18.06 9.35
C ALA A 98 2.15 -19.29 8.73
N PRO A 99 3.29 -19.72 9.30
CA PRO A 99 3.85 -19.29 10.59
C PRO A 99 4.85 -18.10 10.52
N HIS A 100 5.08 -17.49 9.35
CA HIS A 100 6.08 -16.42 9.17
C HIS A 100 5.44 -15.03 9.05
N ASN A 101 4.34 -14.80 9.77
CA ASN A 101 3.50 -13.60 9.64
C ASN A 101 4.09 -12.33 10.25
N ASP A 102 5.34 -12.39 10.72
CA ASP A 102 6.19 -11.27 11.11
C ASP A 102 7.15 -10.82 10.00
N ASP A 103 7.28 -11.60 8.92
CA ASP A 103 8.17 -11.29 7.79
C ASP A 103 7.41 -10.74 6.57
N GLY A 104 8.07 -9.86 5.82
CA GLY A 104 7.53 -9.19 4.65
C GLY A 104 7.39 -10.12 3.44
N CYS A 105 6.28 -10.01 2.73
CA CYS A 105 6.09 -10.61 1.41
C CYS A 105 6.40 -9.54 0.35
N GLU A 106 7.69 -9.27 0.10
CA GLU A 106 8.21 -8.06 -0.57
C GLU A 106 7.67 -7.80 -2.00
N ALA A 107 7.05 -8.78 -2.66
CA ALA A 107 6.44 -8.64 -3.99
C ALA A 107 4.90 -8.56 -3.96
N ALA A 108 4.28 -8.66 -2.79
CA ALA A 108 2.83 -8.67 -2.63
C ALA A 108 2.34 -7.36 -2.00
N GLY A 109 1.27 -6.83 -2.59
CA GLY A 109 0.41 -5.85 -1.94
C GLY A 109 -0.79 -6.51 -1.26
N GLN A 110 -1.62 -5.70 -0.60
CA GLN A 110 -2.89 -6.17 -0.05
C GLN A 110 -4.07 -5.41 -0.65
N TYR A 111 -5.17 -6.14 -0.77
CA TYR A 111 -6.50 -5.58 -0.97
C TYR A 111 -7.29 -5.81 0.32
N ILE A 112 -7.48 -4.75 1.10
CA ILE A 112 -8.20 -4.82 2.38
C ILE A 112 -9.57 -4.16 2.15
N PRO A 113 -10.64 -4.94 1.89
CA PRO A 113 -11.93 -4.39 1.50
C PRO A 113 -12.49 -3.43 2.54
N PHE A 114 -13.20 -2.40 2.08
CA PHE A 114 -14.06 -1.63 2.97
C PHE A 114 -15.27 -2.46 3.38
N PRO A 115 -15.85 -2.20 4.57
CA PRO A 115 -17.17 -2.72 4.91
C PRO A 115 -18.18 -2.33 3.83
N LYS A 116 -19.12 -3.23 3.50
CA LYS A 116 -20.11 -2.92 2.45
C LYS A 116 -21.14 -1.93 2.97
N THR A 117 -21.65 -2.17 4.18
CA THR A 117 -22.69 -1.36 4.81
C THR A 117 -22.20 -0.63 6.06
N LYS A 118 -22.97 0.36 6.51
CA LYS A 118 -22.73 1.02 7.80
C LYS A 118 -22.80 0.03 8.98
N VAL A 119 -23.68 -0.96 8.89
CA VAL A 119 -23.82 -2.00 9.92
C VAL A 119 -22.54 -2.83 10.00
N ASP A 120 -22.05 -3.33 8.86
CA ASP A 120 -20.80 -4.11 8.80
C ASP A 120 -19.62 -3.32 9.38
N ARG A 121 -19.55 -2.01 9.10
CA ARG A 121 -18.48 -1.14 9.62
C ARG A 121 -18.53 -1.05 11.15
N ILE A 122 -19.72 -0.86 11.71
CA ILE A 122 -19.90 -0.73 13.17
C ILE A 122 -19.58 -2.07 13.85
N GLU A 123 -20.10 -3.18 13.32
CA GLU A 123 -19.88 -4.52 13.89
C GLU A 123 -18.42 -4.94 13.85
N SER A 124 -17.71 -4.62 12.77
CA SER A 124 -16.28 -4.88 12.65
C SER A 124 -15.40 -3.88 13.38
N ALA A 125 -15.95 -2.75 13.86
CA ALA A 125 -15.22 -1.60 14.40
C ALA A 125 -14.19 -1.00 13.42
N ASP A 126 -14.47 -1.05 12.11
CA ASP A 126 -13.60 -0.48 11.10
C ASP A 126 -13.70 1.06 11.11
N PRO A 127 -12.57 1.79 11.21
CA PRO A 127 -12.59 3.25 11.23
C PRO A 127 -12.92 3.87 9.86
N ARG A 128 -12.79 3.12 8.76
CA ARG A 128 -12.98 3.60 7.40
C ARG A 128 -14.46 3.58 7.05
N LEU A 129 -14.97 4.62 6.38
CA LEU A 129 -16.36 4.63 5.89
C LEU A 129 -16.64 3.42 4.99
N SER A 130 -17.84 2.85 5.14
CA SER A 130 -18.32 1.77 4.29
C SER A 130 -18.57 2.23 2.85
N ILE A 131 -18.69 1.27 1.93
CA ILE A 131 -19.02 1.55 0.52
C ILE A 131 -20.38 2.27 0.43
N GLU A 132 -21.37 1.82 1.20
CA GLU A 132 -22.68 2.46 1.33
C GLU A 132 -22.57 3.93 1.79
N GLU A 133 -21.81 4.19 2.86
CA GLU A 133 -21.65 5.57 3.39
C GLU A 133 -20.91 6.48 2.41
N ARG A 134 -19.98 5.95 1.60
CA ARG A 134 -19.18 6.75 0.65
C ARG A 134 -19.92 7.15 -0.61
N TYR A 135 -20.68 6.22 -1.17
CA TYR A 135 -21.20 6.33 -2.53
C TYR A 135 -22.72 6.19 -2.59
N GLY A 136 -23.34 5.51 -1.62
CA GLY A 136 -24.77 5.25 -1.56
C GLY A 136 -25.26 4.22 -2.59
N ASN A 137 -24.92 4.40 -3.87
CA ASN A 137 -25.32 3.51 -4.96
C ASN A 137 -24.21 3.33 -6.01
N PHE A 138 -24.44 2.36 -6.90
CA PHE A 138 -23.51 2.00 -7.95
C PHE A 138 -23.31 3.14 -8.96
N GLU A 139 -24.37 3.89 -9.29
CA GLU A 139 -24.35 4.97 -10.26
C GLU A 139 -23.43 6.11 -9.82
N THR A 140 -23.46 6.45 -8.53
CA THR A 140 -22.59 7.48 -7.93
C THR A 140 -21.14 7.03 -7.92
N TYR A 141 -20.89 5.76 -7.60
CA TYR A 141 -19.54 5.19 -7.71
C TYR A 141 -19.04 5.22 -9.16
N ALA A 142 -19.85 4.76 -10.11
CA ALA A 142 -19.49 4.70 -11.53
C ALA A 142 -19.15 6.08 -12.08
N ALA A 143 -19.97 7.10 -11.79
CA ALA A 143 -19.73 8.48 -12.21
C ALA A 143 -18.43 9.04 -11.62
N ARG A 144 -18.15 8.81 -10.33
CA ARG A 144 -16.89 9.24 -9.69
C ARG A 144 -15.68 8.52 -10.29
N PHE A 145 -15.80 7.23 -10.55
CA PHE A 145 -14.73 6.43 -11.13
C PHE A 145 -14.41 6.87 -12.56
N GLU A 146 -15.44 7.09 -13.38
CA GLU A 146 -15.31 7.66 -14.73
C GLU A 146 -14.65 9.03 -14.70
N GLN A 147 -15.04 9.91 -13.76
CA GLN A 147 -14.38 11.20 -13.57
C GLN A 147 -12.88 11.02 -13.26
N ALA A 148 -12.52 10.15 -12.31
CA ALA A 148 -11.11 9.89 -11.98
C ALA A 148 -10.30 9.34 -13.16
N VAL A 149 -10.90 8.47 -13.98
CA VAL A 149 -10.29 7.97 -15.24
C VAL A 149 -10.06 9.13 -16.21
N ASN A 150 -11.10 9.94 -16.47
CA ASN A 150 -11.03 11.07 -17.39
C ASN A 150 -10.00 12.11 -16.93
N ASP A 151 -9.87 12.34 -15.63
CA ASP A 151 -8.89 13.26 -15.05
C ASP A 151 -7.44 12.79 -15.33
N LEU A 152 -7.17 11.48 -15.28
CA LEU A 152 -5.85 10.93 -15.64
C LEU A 152 -5.57 11.02 -17.14
N VAL A 153 -6.59 10.84 -17.99
CA VAL A 153 -6.45 11.06 -19.45
C VAL A 153 -6.13 12.51 -19.75
N ARG A 154 -6.87 13.45 -19.15
CA ARG A 154 -6.61 14.90 -19.32
C ARG A 154 -5.20 15.30 -18.89
N ARG A 155 -4.64 14.62 -17.89
CA ARG A 155 -3.27 14.84 -17.42
C ARG A 155 -2.19 14.14 -18.26
N GLY A 156 -2.57 13.37 -19.27
CA GLY A 156 -1.63 12.59 -20.10
C GLY A 156 -0.98 11.41 -19.37
N ILE A 157 -1.57 10.96 -18.26
CA ILE A 157 -1.08 9.83 -17.45
C ILE A 157 -1.66 8.51 -17.96
N LEU A 158 -2.88 8.55 -18.48
CA LEU A 158 -3.60 7.39 -19.00
C LEU A 158 -3.95 7.61 -20.46
N LEU A 159 -3.70 6.62 -21.32
CA LEU A 159 -4.10 6.68 -22.72
C LEU A 159 -5.62 6.50 -22.84
N PRO A 160 -6.31 7.19 -23.78
CA PRO A 160 -7.75 7.03 -23.97
C PRO A 160 -8.17 5.57 -24.21
N PHE A 161 -7.36 4.80 -24.94
CA PHE A 161 -7.62 3.37 -25.18
C PHE A 161 -7.59 2.53 -23.90
N ASP A 162 -6.62 2.79 -23.00
CA ASP A 162 -6.53 2.09 -21.73
C ASP A 162 -7.62 2.54 -20.75
N ALA A 163 -8.02 3.80 -20.82
CA ALA A 163 -9.10 4.38 -20.02
C ALA A 163 -10.43 3.68 -20.25
N GLU A 164 -10.82 3.45 -21.51
CA GLU A 164 -12.06 2.74 -21.85
C GLU A 164 -12.05 1.31 -21.27
N ARG A 165 -10.94 0.59 -21.46
CA ARG A 165 -10.78 -0.79 -20.97
C ARG A 165 -10.80 -0.86 -19.45
N MET A 166 -10.13 0.08 -18.77
CA MET A 166 -10.07 0.19 -17.32
C MET A 166 -11.46 0.45 -16.74
N LEU A 167 -12.17 1.45 -17.28
CA LEU A 167 -13.53 1.79 -16.86
C LEU A 167 -14.46 0.59 -17.00
N LYS A 168 -14.51 -0.03 -18.18
CA LYS A 168 -15.37 -1.19 -18.43
C LYS A 168 -15.07 -2.34 -17.47
N LYS A 169 -13.78 -2.73 -17.34
CA LYS A 169 -13.36 -3.83 -16.48
C LYS A 169 -13.73 -3.56 -15.02
N ASN A 170 -13.45 -2.37 -14.51
CA ASN A 170 -13.75 -2.02 -13.13
C ASN A 170 -15.25 -2.11 -12.84
N LEU A 171 -16.10 -1.50 -13.68
CA LEU A 171 -17.55 -1.51 -13.49
C LEU A 171 -18.14 -2.92 -13.57
N GLU A 172 -17.63 -3.78 -14.45
CA GLU A 172 -18.01 -5.19 -14.51
C GLU A 172 -17.62 -5.95 -13.24
N ASP A 173 -16.39 -5.77 -12.75
CA ASP A 173 -15.89 -6.44 -11.55
C ASP A 173 -16.67 -6.02 -10.30
N VAL A 174 -17.00 -4.73 -10.17
CA VAL A 174 -17.80 -4.20 -9.07
C VAL A 174 -19.20 -4.81 -9.06
N ARG A 175 -19.84 -4.93 -10.23
CA ARG A 175 -21.15 -5.58 -10.35
C ARG A 175 -21.08 -7.06 -9.99
N LYS A 176 -20.07 -7.79 -10.49
CA LYS A 176 -19.87 -9.22 -10.19
C LYS A 176 -19.69 -9.48 -8.68
N ARG A 177 -19.01 -8.57 -7.98
CA ARG A 177 -18.75 -8.68 -6.53
C ARG A 177 -19.94 -8.30 -5.64
N ASN A 178 -21.04 -7.78 -6.22
CA ASN A 178 -22.23 -7.34 -5.50
C ASN A 178 -21.87 -6.45 -4.29
N LEU A 179 -21.09 -5.39 -4.55
CA LEU A 179 -20.59 -4.47 -3.53
C LEU A 179 -21.60 -3.39 -3.16
N PHE A 180 -22.56 -3.12 -4.04
CA PHE A 180 -23.65 -2.18 -3.84
C PHE A 180 -24.94 -2.96 -3.63
N SER A 181 -25.77 -2.52 -2.69
CA SER A 181 -27.08 -3.14 -2.48
C SER A 181 -27.95 -2.94 -3.72
N LYS A 182 -28.71 -3.98 -4.09
CA LYS A 182 -29.74 -3.84 -5.11
C LYS A 182 -30.89 -3.08 -4.45
N LYS A 183 -31.12 -1.84 -4.87
CA LYS A 183 -32.37 -1.15 -4.55
C LYS A 183 -33.54 -1.85 -5.25
#